data_AF-A0A352APC5-F1
#
_entry.id   AF-A0A352APC5-F1
#
_cell.length_a   1.000
_cell.length_b   1.000
_cell.length_c   1.000
_cell.angle_alpha   90.00
_cell.angle_beta   90.00
_cell.angle_gamma   90.00
#
_symmetry.space_group_name_H-M   'P 1'
#
loop_
_entity.id
_entity.type
_entity.pdbx_description
1 polymer ?
#
loop_
_entity_poly.entity_id
_entity_poly.type
_entity_poly.pdbx_seq_one_letter_code
_entity_poly.pdbx_strand_id
1 'polypeptide(L)'
;LTPHPSPLSRLQANQITLAQAKRSIQPNQASLFSQAIAQARKIQPGEPLYQQAQQDISRWSQVMLDLAEGRAKVGNLAGAIAAAKMIPKDDPSVYAKAQQAINQWQTLASQQQQNQATIQAAKQKLQRHQASSYNRAIATLRKVPLGQPGSAEAQQLITQWSRQIYLIANSRASRGQFPAAISAAKLVPAGTPSYDAAQNAIARWQKGQQ
;
A
#
# COMPACT_ATOMS: atom_id res chain seq x y z
N LEU A 1 54.48 0.54 -25.33
CA LEU A 1 53.95 1.76 -24.66
C LEU A 1 52.63 2.11 -25.33
N THR A 2 51.49 1.74 -24.75
CA THR A 2 50.18 2.17 -25.27
C THR A 2 50.02 3.66 -24.98
N PRO A 3 49.70 4.50 -25.97
CA PRO A 3 49.55 5.93 -25.74
C PRO A 3 48.38 6.15 -24.79
N HIS A 4 48.63 6.82 -23.67
CA HIS A 4 47.54 7.29 -22.80
C HIS A 4 46.78 8.39 -23.56
N PRO A 5 45.44 8.29 -23.67
CA PRO A 5 44.64 9.28 -24.38
C PRO A 5 44.82 10.67 -23.74
N SER A 6 44.93 11.69 -24.58
CA SER A 6 45.16 13.07 -24.14
C SER A 6 44.00 13.59 -23.27
N PRO A 7 44.24 14.51 -22.32
CA PRO A 7 43.20 15.04 -21.43
C PRO A 7 41.97 15.60 -22.16
N LEU A 8 42.18 16.24 -23.32
CA LEU A 8 41.10 16.77 -24.17
C LEU A 8 40.22 15.66 -24.77
N SER A 9 40.82 14.55 -25.21
CA SER A 9 40.07 13.41 -25.75
C SER A 9 39.23 12.70 -24.68
N ARG A 10 39.74 12.59 -23.44
CA ARG A 10 38.97 12.04 -22.31
C ARG A 10 37.83 12.95 -21.87
N LEU A 11 38.03 14.27 -21.87
CA LEU A 11 36.96 15.22 -21.56
C LEU A 11 35.78 15.07 -22.54
N GLN A 12 36.05 15.03 -23.84
CA GLN A 12 35.01 14.86 -24.87
C GLN A 12 34.26 13.53 -24.71
N ALA A 13 34.97 12.43 -24.46
CA ALA A 13 34.35 11.12 -24.22
C ALA A 13 33.42 11.13 -22.98
N ASN A 14 33.83 11.79 -21.91
CA ASN A 14 33.05 11.90 -20.68
C ASN A 14 31.82 12.81 -20.85
N GLN A 15 31.92 13.88 -21.66
CA GLN A 15 30.77 14.72 -22.04
C GLN A 15 29.70 13.91 -22.79
N ILE A 16 30.12 13.12 -23.78
CA ILE A 16 29.21 12.26 -24.56
C ILE A 16 28.52 11.24 -23.64
N THR A 17 29.30 10.63 -22.75
CA THR A 17 28.82 9.64 -21.77
C THR A 17 27.70 10.22 -20.89
N LEU A 18 27.91 11.40 -20.29
CA LEU A 18 26.90 12.04 -19.46
C LEU A 18 25.70 12.54 -20.26
N ALA A 19 25.90 13.07 -21.46
CA ALA A 19 24.82 13.53 -22.33
C ALA A 19 23.90 12.38 -22.74
N GLN A 20 24.47 11.22 -23.08
CA GLN A 20 23.71 10.01 -23.41
C GLN A 20 22.91 9.51 -22.19
N ALA A 21 23.55 9.44 -21.02
CA ALA A 21 22.90 9.04 -19.78
C ALA A 21 21.69 9.94 -19.44
N LYS A 22 21.81 11.25 -19.66
CA LYS A 22 20.73 12.22 -19.40
C LYS A 22 19.55 12.06 -20.37
N ARG A 23 19.83 11.81 -21.65
CA ARG A 23 18.80 11.70 -22.69
C ARG A 23 17.91 10.46 -22.56
N SER A 24 18.43 9.39 -21.95
CA SER A 24 17.68 8.14 -21.78
C SER A 24 16.73 8.15 -20.58
N ILE A 25 16.82 9.14 -19.70
CA ILE A 25 16.00 9.22 -18.48
C ILE A 25 14.56 9.61 -18.84
N GLN A 26 13.60 8.83 -18.34
CA GLN A 26 12.21 9.26 -18.26
C GLN A 26 11.79 9.43 -16.80
N PRO A 27 11.05 10.50 -16.45
CA PRO A 27 10.75 10.85 -15.06
C PRO A 27 10.12 9.73 -14.22
N ASN A 28 9.36 8.80 -14.82
CA ASN A 28 8.59 7.79 -14.09
C ASN A 28 9.22 6.38 -14.09
N GLN A 29 10.44 6.22 -14.64
CA GLN A 29 11.07 4.92 -14.81
C GLN A 29 12.38 4.80 -14.01
N ALA A 30 12.30 4.23 -12.80
CA ALA A 30 13.48 3.98 -11.95
C ALA A 30 14.57 3.15 -12.67
N SER A 31 14.19 2.25 -13.58
CA SER A 31 15.10 1.47 -14.41
C SER A 31 16.00 2.33 -15.31
N LEU A 32 15.45 3.41 -15.90
CA LEU A 32 16.21 4.30 -16.79
C LEU A 32 17.20 5.16 -16.01
N PHE A 33 16.84 5.59 -14.81
CA PHE A 33 17.79 6.23 -13.90
C PHE A 33 18.91 5.27 -13.48
N SER A 34 18.59 4.01 -13.18
CA SER A 34 19.60 2.98 -12.85
C SER A 34 20.60 2.77 -14.00
N GLN A 35 20.11 2.73 -15.25
CA GLN A 35 20.95 2.65 -16.45
C GLN A 35 21.82 3.91 -16.64
N ALA A 36 21.25 5.10 -16.43
CA ALA A 36 22.00 6.36 -16.50
C ALA A 36 23.14 6.40 -15.46
N ILE A 37 22.88 5.94 -14.23
CA ILE A 37 23.91 5.80 -13.19
C ILE A 37 25.00 4.83 -13.62
N ALA A 38 24.64 3.66 -14.19
CA ALA A 38 25.60 2.70 -14.70
C ALA A 38 26.52 3.30 -15.79
N GLN A 39 26.00 4.21 -16.61
CA GLN A 39 26.79 4.93 -17.61
C GLN A 39 27.70 5.99 -16.97
N ALA A 40 27.20 6.79 -16.03
CA ALA A 40 28.00 7.80 -15.33
C ALA A 40 29.15 7.20 -14.50
N ARG A 41 28.95 6.01 -13.93
CA ARG A 41 29.98 5.24 -13.20
C ARG A 41 31.20 4.85 -14.04
N LYS A 42 31.11 4.92 -15.37
CA LYS A 42 32.25 4.65 -16.25
C LYS A 42 33.34 5.71 -16.12
N ILE A 43 32.99 6.92 -15.68
CA ILE A 43 33.93 8.02 -15.45
C ILE A 43 34.65 7.76 -14.13
N GLN A 44 35.95 7.49 -14.19
CA GLN A 44 36.76 7.08 -13.04
C GLN A 44 37.30 8.27 -12.24
N PRO A 45 37.70 8.07 -10.96
CA PRO A 45 38.39 9.09 -10.19
C PRO A 45 39.62 9.63 -10.92
N GLY A 46 39.79 10.95 -10.89
CA GLY A 46 40.88 11.64 -11.61
C GLY A 46 40.62 11.89 -13.10
N GLU A 47 39.50 11.41 -13.64
CA GLU A 47 39.08 11.77 -15.00
C GLU A 47 38.32 13.10 -15.05
N PRO A 48 38.37 13.82 -16.20
CA PRO A 48 37.56 15.00 -16.38
C PRO A 48 36.08 14.70 -16.16
N LEU A 49 35.34 15.63 -15.53
CA LEU A 49 33.91 15.50 -15.20
C LEU A 49 33.55 14.43 -14.16
N TYR A 50 34.52 13.81 -13.48
CA TYR A 50 34.23 12.87 -12.40
C TYR A 50 33.31 13.47 -11.32
N GLN A 51 33.57 14.70 -10.87
CA GLN A 51 32.74 15.39 -9.87
C GLN A 51 31.29 15.59 -10.37
N GLN A 52 31.12 15.97 -11.64
CA GLN A 52 29.79 16.10 -12.24
C GLN A 52 29.07 14.74 -12.31
N ALA A 53 29.80 13.67 -12.65
CA ALA A 53 29.25 12.32 -12.69
C ALA A 53 28.77 11.89 -11.30
N GLN A 54 29.54 12.15 -10.23
CA GLN A 54 29.13 11.84 -8.86
C GLN A 54 27.89 12.63 -8.42
N GLN A 55 27.80 13.92 -8.77
CA GLN A 55 26.61 14.74 -8.51
C GLN A 55 25.37 14.21 -9.24
N ASP A 56 25.51 13.85 -10.53
CA ASP A 56 24.43 13.28 -11.32
C ASP A 56 23.98 11.93 -10.73
N ILE A 57 24.91 11.07 -10.31
CA ILE A 57 24.61 9.79 -9.65
C ILE A 57 23.81 9.97 -8.36
N SER A 58 24.23 10.88 -7.49
CA SER A 58 23.51 11.18 -6.23
C SER A 58 22.10 11.69 -6.52
N ARG A 59 21.96 12.65 -7.45
CA ARG A 59 20.65 13.20 -7.84
C ARG A 59 19.72 12.13 -8.40
N TRP A 60 20.20 11.29 -9.32
CA TRP A 60 19.38 10.24 -9.93
C TRP A 60 19.00 9.17 -8.92
N SER A 61 19.89 8.83 -7.99
CA SER A 61 19.59 7.92 -6.88
C SER A 61 18.45 8.46 -6.02
N GLN A 62 18.45 9.76 -5.71
CA GLN A 62 17.37 10.40 -4.95
C GLN A 62 16.05 10.35 -5.72
N VAL A 63 16.03 10.65 -7.02
CA VAL A 63 14.80 10.55 -7.83
C VAL A 63 14.26 9.13 -7.87
N MET A 64 15.12 8.11 -7.93
CA MET A 64 14.69 6.71 -7.85
C MET A 64 14.03 6.38 -6.52
N LEU A 65 14.55 6.92 -5.41
CA LEU A 65 13.93 6.78 -4.09
C LEU A 65 12.56 7.45 -4.06
N ASP A 66 12.45 8.68 -4.55
CA ASP A 66 11.19 9.43 -4.60
C ASP A 66 10.12 8.69 -5.42
N LEU A 67 10.52 8.06 -6.54
CA LEU A 67 9.64 7.22 -7.35
C LEU A 67 9.18 5.96 -6.61
N ALA A 68 10.09 5.32 -5.88
CA ALA A 68 9.76 4.16 -5.06
C ALA A 68 8.76 4.54 -3.96
N GLU A 69 8.98 5.65 -3.27
CA GLU A 69 8.07 6.18 -2.26
C GLU A 69 6.71 6.56 -2.85
N GLY A 70 6.67 7.17 -4.03
CA GLY A 70 5.44 7.48 -4.75
C GLY A 70 4.59 6.23 -5.02
N ARG A 71 5.23 5.14 -5.45
CA ARG A 71 4.57 3.83 -5.65
C ARG A 71 4.02 3.26 -4.34
N ALA A 72 4.79 3.37 -3.25
CA ALA A 72 4.34 2.89 -1.94
C ALA A 72 3.12 3.68 -1.43
N LYS A 73 3.11 5.00 -1.61
CA LYS A 73 1.99 5.88 -1.20
C LYS A 73 0.67 5.51 -1.86
N VAL A 74 0.68 5.04 -3.10
CA VAL A 74 -0.52 4.56 -3.81
C VAL A 74 -0.82 3.07 -3.58
N GLY A 75 -0.12 2.41 -2.64
CA GLY A 75 -0.34 1.01 -2.28
C GLY A 75 0.37 -0.01 -3.16
N ASN A 76 1.17 0.42 -4.15
CA ASN A 76 1.98 -0.48 -4.96
C ASN A 76 3.31 -0.82 -4.24
N LEU A 77 3.21 -1.56 -3.14
CA LEU A 77 4.36 -1.93 -2.32
C LEU A 77 5.36 -2.81 -3.09
N ALA A 78 4.88 -3.74 -3.91
CA ALA A 78 5.76 -4.58 -4.74
C ALA A 78 6.57 -3.74 -5.74
N GLY A 79 5.93 -2.80 -6.44
CA GLY A 79 6.58 -1.90 -7.38
C GLY A 79 7.51 -0.89 -6.71
N ALA A 80 7.21 -0.48 -5.47
CA ALA A 80 8.06 0.36 -4.64
C ALA A 80 9.34 -0.37 -4.25
N ILE A 81 9.23 -1.60 -3.71
CA ILE A 81 10.37 -2.45 -3.36
C ILE A 81 11.24 -2.71 -4.59
N ALA A 82 10.62 -3.02 -5.74
CA ALA A 82 11.36 -3.26 -6.98
C ALA A 82 12.15 -2.02 -7.43
N ALA A 83 11.57 -0.82 -7.34
CA ALA A 83 12.26 0.43 -7.66
C ALA A 83 13.40 0.72 -6.69
N ALA A 84 13.17 0.62 -5.37
CA ALA A 84 14.19 0.88 -4.37
C ALA A 84 15.36 -0.10 -4.44
N LYS A 85 15.12 -1.36 -4.83
CA LYS A 85 16.19 -2.36 -5.06
C LYS A 85 17.12 -2.00 -6.21
N MET A 86 16.69 -1.15 -7.15
CA MET A 86 17.53 -0.68 -8.26
C MET A 86 18.47 0.45 -7.84
N ILE A 87 18.26 1.05 -6.66
CA ILE A 87 19.08 2.15 -6.16
C ILE A 87 20.49 1.62 -5.86
N PRO A 88 21.51 2.23 -6.45
CA PRO A 88 22.88 1.75 -6.29
C PRO A 88 23.52 2.22 -4.99
N LYS A 89 24.68 1.64 -4.66
CA LYS A 89 25.45 1.93 -3.43
C LYS A 89 26.34 3.17 -3.49
N ASP A 90 26.45 3.86 -4.64
CA ASP A 90 27.40 4.97 -4.82
C ASP A 90 27.08 6.17 -3.92
N ASP A 91 25.80 6.37 -3.60
CA ASP A 91 25.36 7.32 -2.58
C ASP A 91 24.94 6.52 -1.33
N PRO A 92 25.82 6.40 -0.31
CA PRO A 92 25.52 5.62 0.89
C PRO A 92 24.31 6.15 1.66
N SER A 93 24.05 7.47 1.60
CA SER A 93 22.91 8.08 2.31
C SER A 93 21.59 7.66 1.68
N VAL A 94 21.48 7.80 0.36
CA VAL A 94 20.27 7.41 -0.38
C VAL A 94 20.09 5.89 -0.35
N TYR A 95 21.17 5.12 -0.50
CA TYR A 95 21.11 3.67 -0.42
C TYR A 95 20.62 3.19 0.96
N ALA A 96 21.11 3.78 2.06
CA ALA A 96 20.65 3.44 3.41
C ALA A 96 19.14 3.69 3.59
N LYS A 97 18.64 4.86 3.13
CA LYS A 97 17.21 5.17 3.13
C LYS A 97 16.39 4.17 2.30
N ALA A 98 16.89 3.80 1.12
CA ALA A 98 16.25 2.80 0.27
C ALA A 98 16.12 1.44 0.97
N GLN A 99 17.17 0.99 1.67
CA GLN A 99 17.12 -0.28 2.41
C GLN A 99 16.15 -0.24 3.59
N GLN A 100 16.11 0.87 4.33
CA GLN A 100 15.11 1.08 5.39
C GLN A 100 13.68 1.02 4.82
N ALA A 101 13.44 1.70 3.71
CA ALA A 101 12.14 1.70 3.03
C ALA A 101 11.76 0.30 2.53
N ILE A 102 12.69 -0.46 1.95
CA ILE A 102 12.47 -1.84 1.52
C ILE A 102 12.02 -2.71 2.70
N ASN A 103 12.71 -2.65 3.83
CA ASN A 103 12.37 -3.45 5.01
C ASN A 103 10.96 -3.13 5.50
N GLN A 104 10.61 -1.84 5.59
CA GLN A 104 9.28 -1.39 5.97
C GLN A 104 8.21 -1.89 4.99
N TRP A 105 8.41 -1.70 3.68
CA TRP A 105 7.43 -2.09 2.67
C TRP A 105 7.27 -3.60 2.56
N GLN A 106 8.31 -4.39 2.82
CA GLN A 106 8.21 -5.85 2.90
C GLN A 106 7.27 -6.28 4.03
N THR A 107 7.42 -5.68 5.22
CA THR A 107 6.50 -5.92 6.33
C THR A 107 5.07 -5.53 5.96
N LEU A 108 4.87 -4.36 5.37
CA LEU A 108 3.54 -3.90 4.94
C LEU A 108 2.95 -4.79 3.84
N ALA A 109 3.74 -5.28 2.89
CA ALA A 109 3.27 -6.16 1.82
C ALA A 109 2.81 -7.51 2.38
N SER A 110 3.55 -8.07 3.34
CA SER A 110 3.15 -9.29 4.04
C SER A 110 1.83 -9.09 4.81
N GLN A 111 1.72 -7.99 5.55
CA GLN A 111 0.47 -7.63 6.24
C GLN A 111 -0.69 -7.43 5.25
N GLN A 112 -0.45 -6.77 4.12
CA GLN A 112 -1.46 -6.58 3.07
C GLN A 112 -1.98 -7.91 2.56
N GLN A 113 -1.11 -8.88 2.27
CA GLN A 113 -1.51 -10.20 1.82
C GLN A 113 -2.35 -10.94 2.88
N GLN A 114 -1.92 -10.91 4.14
CA GLN A 114 -2.64 -11.55 5.24
C GLN A 114 -4.02 -10.91 5.48
N ASN A 115 -4.08 -9.59 5.46
CA ASN A 115 -5.31 -8.83 5.67
C ASN A 115 -6.27 -9.02 4.48
N GLN A 116 -5.77 -9.05 3.25
CA GLN A 116 -6.57 -9.38 2.08
C GLN A 116 -7.16 -10.80 2.19
N ALA A 117 -6.37 -11.79 2.59
CA ALA A 117 -6.89 -13.14 2.83
C ALA A 117 -7.99 -13.16 3.91
N THR A 118 -7.83 -12.37 4.98
CA THR A 118 -8.84 -12.22 6.04
C THR A 118 -10.13 -11.60 5.52
N ILE A 119 -10.03 -10.54 4.71
CA ILE A 119 -11.17 -9.85 4.11
C ILE A 119 -11.91 -10.80 3.14
N GLN A 120 -11.18 -11.54 2.30
CA GLN A 120 -11.81 -12.49 1.37
C GLN A 120 -12.50 -13.64 2.11
N ALA A 121 -11.86 -14.20 3.15
CA ALA A 121 -12.47 -15.23 3.98
C ALA A 121 -13.75 -14.74 4.68
N ALA A 122 -13.82 -13.46 5.07
CA ALA A 122 -15.04 -12.87 5.62
C ALA A 122 -16.14 -12.76 4.56
N LYS A 123 -15.81 -12.31 3.34
CA LYS A 123 -16.76 -12.17 2.22
C LYS A 123 -17.35 -13.52 1.80
N GLN A 124 -16.53 -14.58 1.72
CA GLN A 124 -16.97 -15.92 1.30
C GLN A 124 -17.97 -16.58 2.23
N LYS A 125 -17.97 -16.21 3.52
CA LYS A 125 -18.85 -16.80 4.54
C LYS A 125 -20.23 -16.14 4.61
N LEU A 126 -20.46 -15.09 3.82
CA LEU A 126 -21.73 -14.37 3.82
C LEU A 126 -22.84 -15.22 3.25
N GLN A 127 -23.96 -15.27 3.96
CA GLN A 127 -25.19 -15.87 3.51
C GLN A 127 -26.27 -14.80 3.46
N ARG A 128 -26.85 -14.60 2.28
CA ARG A 128 -27.91 -13.60 2.08
C ARG A 128 -29.05 -13.85 3.08
N HIS A 129 -29.56 -12.76 3.65
CA HIS A 129 -30.66 -12.76 4.64
C HIS A 129 -30.36 -13.44 5.99
N GLN A 130 -29.14 -13.93 6.22
CA GLN A 130 -28.74 -14.53 7.50
C GLN A 130 -27.90 -13.55 8.33
N ALA A 131 -28.53 -12.86 9.28
CA ALA A 131 -27.87 -11.90 10.18
C ALA A 131 -26.62 -12.46 10.89
N SER A 132 -26.63 -13.73 11.29
CA SER A 132 -25.48 -14.39 11.94
C SER A 132 -24.28 -14.60 11.01
N SER A 133 -24.48 -14.70 9.69
CA SER A 133 -23.36 -14.75 8.74
C SER A 133 -22.62 -13.40 8.68
N TYR A 134 -23.36 -12.29 8.59
CA TYR A 134 -22.79 -10.94 8.61
C TYR A 134 -22.08 -10.66 9.93
N ASN A 135 -22.66 -11.05 11.07
CA ASN A 135 -22.03 -10.86 12.38
C ASN A 135 -20.70 -11.63 12.49
N ARG A 136 -20.66 -12.90 12.07
CA ARG A 136 -19.40 -13.69 12.02
C ARG A 136 -18.37 -13.08 11.08
N ALA A 137 -18.80 -12.59 9.91
CA ALA A 137 -17.93 -11.93 8.96
C ALA A 137 -17.34 -10.62 9.53
N ILE A 138 -18.14 -9.82 10.25
CA ILE A 138 -17.67 -8.63 10.97
C ILE A 138 -16.64 -9.01 12.04
N ALA A 139 -16.87 -10.09 12.80
CA ALA A 139 -15.91 -10.57 13.79
C ALA A 139 -14.58 -11.00 13.14
N THR A 140 -14.61 -11.57 11.93
CA THR A 140 -13.39 -11.83 11.15
C THR A 140 -12.70 -10.54 10.72
N LEU A 141 -13.44 -9.54 10.22
CA LEU A 141 -12.86 -8.27 9.79
C LEU A 141 -12.22 -7.46 10.91
N ARG A 142 -12.73 -7.57 12.14
CA ARG A 142 -12.14 -6.94 13.34
C ARG A 142 -10.74 -7.44 13.69
N LYS A 143 -10.30 -8.56 13.10
CA LYS A 143 -8.93 -9.06 13.24
C LYS A 143 -7.91 -8.27 12.42
N VAL A 144 -8.36 -7.48 11.44
CA VAL A 144 -7.49 -6.60 10.65
C VAL A 144 -7.12 -5.39 11.52
N PRO A 145 -5.83 -5.22 11.91
CA PRO A 145 -5.44 -4.14 12.80
C PRO A 145 -5.59 -2.75 12.14
N LEU A 146 -5.94 -1.74 12.94
CA LEU A 146 -5.99 -0.36 12.48
C LEU A 146 -4.60 0.11 12.04
N GLY A 147 -4.56 0.94 10.99
CA GLY A 147 -3.31 1.46 10.43
C GLY A 147 -2.56 0.48 9.52
N GLN A 148 -2.95 -0.81 9.48
CA GLN A 148 -2.39 -1.76 8.52
C GLN A 148 -3.09 -1.67 7.15
N PRO A 149 -2.43 -2.12 6.07
CA PRO A 149 -3.06 -2.22 4.76
C PRO A 149 -4.34 -3.06 4.81
N GLY A 150 -5.41 -2.56 4.18
CA GLY A 150 -6.73 -3.20 4.17
C GLY A 150 -7.65 -2.82 5.35
N SER A 151 -7.14 -2.09 6.35
CA SER A 151 -7.97 -1.65 7.49
C SER A 151 -9.14 -0.74 7.09
N ALA A 152 -8.92 0.19 6.15
CA ALA A 152 -9.97 1.07 5.62
C ALA A 152 -11.10 0.27 4.95
N GLU A 153 -10.75 -0.72 4.12
CA GLU A 153 -11.72 -1.60 3.48
C GLU A 153 -12.49 -2.43 4.53
N ALA A 154 -11.78 -2.99 5.52
CA ALA A 154 -12.39 -3.75 6.60
C ALA A 154 -13.41 -2.88 7.38
N GLN A 155 -13.10 -1.64 7.71
CA GLN A 155 -14.02 -0.73 8.41
C GLN A 155 -15.25 -0.34 7.59
N GLN A 156 -15.07 -0.12 6.28
CA GLN A 156 -16.19 0.11 5.37
C GLN A 156 -17.13 -1.10 5.34
N LEU A 157 -16.59 -2.32 5.22
CA LEU A 157 -17.38 -3.55 5.22
C LEU A 157 -18.06 -3.79 6.57
N ILE A 158 -17.38 -3.54 7.70
CA ILE A 158 -17.99 -3.62 9.04
C ILE A 158 -19.20 -2.70 9.13
N THR A 159 -19.06 -1.46 8.66
CA THR A 159 -20.16 -0.48 8.63
C THR A 159 -21.32 -0.97 7.78
N GLN A 160 -21.05 -1.41 6.55
CA GLN A 160 -22.07 -1.91 5.63
C GLN A 160 -22.79 -3.15 6.16
N TRP A 161 -22.06 -4.13 6.69
CA TRP A 161 -22.64 -5.39 7.16
C TRP A 161 -23.39 -5.23 8.48
N SER A 162 -22.96 -4.29 9.35
CA SER A 162 -23.75 -3.94 10.54
C SER A 162 -25.14 -3.39 10.16
N ARG A 163 -25.19 -2.58 9.09
CA ARG A 163 -26.44 -2.07 8.53
C ARG A 163 -27.29 -3.20 7.94
N GLN A 164 -26.67 -4.16 7.24
CA GLN A 164 -27.40 -5.32 6.70
C GLN A 164 -28.06 -6.16 7.79
N ILE A 165 -27.38 -6.39 8.92
CA ILE A 165 -27.97 -7.07 10.08
C ILE A 165 -29.21 -6.31 10.57
N TYR A 166 -29.10 -4.99 10.71
CA TYR A 166 -30.21 -4.15 11.13
C TYR A 166 -31.40 -4.16 10.15
N LEU A 167 -31.13 -4.13 8.84
CA LEU A 167 -32.17 -4.27 7.80
C LEU A 167 -32.88 -5.62 7.86
N ILE A 168 -32.15 -6.71 8.09
CA ILE A 168 -32.73 -8.05 8.28
C ILE A 168 -33.65 -8.06 9.50
N ALA A 169 -33.23 -7.42 10.61
CA ALA A 169 -34.05 -7.31 11.81
C ALA A 169 -35.35 -6.54 11.54
N ASN A 170 -35.27 -5.37 10.89
CA ASN A 170 -36.44 -4.57 10.53
C ASN A 170 -37.39 -5.32 9.59
N SER A 171 -36.86 -6.03 8.60
CA SER A 171 -37.67 -6.86 7.69
C SER A 171 -38.46 -7.93 8.45
N ARG A 172 -37.84 -8.61 9.44
CA ARG A 172 -38.55 -9.57 10.30
C ARG A 172 -39.64 -8.90 11.13
N ALA A 173 -39.35 -7.74 11.72
CA ALA A 173 -40.34 -6.99 12.51
C ALA A 173 -41.54 -6.54 11.66
N SER A 174 -41.31 -6.10 10.43
CA SER A 174 -42.39 -5.70 9.50
C SER A 174 -43.34 -6.85 9.13
N ARG A 175 -42.90 -8.10 9.30
CA ARG A 175 -43.70 -9.31 9.11
C ARG A 175 -44.34 -9.81 10.42
N GLY A 176 -44.30 -9.02 11.50
CA GLY A 176 -44.78 -9.41 12.83
C GLY A 176 -43.88 -10.42 13.56
N GLN A 177 -42.73 -10.80 12.99
CA GLN A 177 -41.81 -11.78 13.59
C GLN A 177 -40.90 -11.14 14.64
N PHE A 178 -41.50 -10.50 15.65
CA PHE A 178 -40.76 -9.69 16.63
C PHE A 178 -39.68 -10.47 17.40
N PRO A 179 -39.89 -11.73 17.86
CA PRO A 179 -38.82 -12.51 18.50
C PRO A 179 -37.60 -12.71 17.58
N ALA A 180 -37.83 -13.02 16.29
CA ALA A 180 -36.78 -13.20 15.30
C ALA A 180 -36.10 -11.88 14.89
N ALA A 181 -36.83 -10.77 14.93
CA ALA A 181 -36.33 -9.43 14.71
C ALA A 181 -35.38 -8.98 15.83
N ILE A 182 -35.79 -9.17 17.09
CA ILE A 182 -34.97 -8.86 18.27
C ILE A 182 -33.69 -9.71 18.25
N SER A 183 -33.80 -11.01 17.96
CA SER A 183 -32.63 -11.90 17.84
C SER A 183 -31.65 -11.43 16.76
N ALA A 184 -32.14 -10.99 15.59
CA ALA A 184 -31.28 -10.40 14.56
C ALA A 184 -30.66 -9.07 14.98
N ALA A 185 -31.43 -8.15 15.58
CA ALA A 185 -30.92 -6.83 16.00
C ALA A 185 -29.84 -6.94 17.08
N LYS A 186 -29.92 -7.93 17.97
CA LYS A 186 -28.87 -8.22 18.97
C LYS A 186 -27.52 -8.59 18.34
N LEU A 187 -27.52 -9.03 17.08
CA LEU A 187 -26.29 -9.36 16.35
C LEU A 187 -25.59 -8.14 15.76
N VAL A 188 -26.19 -6.95 15.82
CA VAL A 188 -25.52 -5.71 15.41
C VAL A 188 -24.38 -5.43 16.39
N PRO A 189 -23.11 -5.40 15.96
CA PRO A 189 -21.99 -5.27 16.88
C PRO A 189 -21.90 -3.86 17.50
N ALA A 190 -21.52 -3.80 18.78
CA ALA A 190 -21.21 -2.53 19.47
C ALA A 190 -20.07 -1.78 18.77
N GLY A 191 -20.11 -0.44 18.78
CA GLY A 191 -19.14 0.42 18.10
C GLY A 191 -19.31 0.47 16.58
N THR A 192 -20.45 -0.01 16.04
CA THR A 192 -20.82 0.20 14.63
C THR A 192 -21.92 1.25 14.52
N PRO A 193 -22.02 2.00 13.40
CA PRO A 193 -23.03 3.04 13.26
C PRO A 193 -24.49 2.57 13.38
N SER A 194 -24.75 1.27 13.18
CA SER A 194 -26.11 0.71 13.26
C SER A 194 -26.50 0.26 14.69
N TYR A 195 -25.57 0.29 15.64
CA TYR A 195 -25.76 -0.28 16.97
C TYR A 195 -26.89 0.40 17.75
N ASP A 196 -26.86 1.72 17.88
CA ASP A 196 -27.85 2.46 18.67
C ASP A 196 -29.26 2.33 18.07
N ALA A 197 -29.35 2.40 16.73
CA ALA A 197 -30.61 2.17 16.02
C ALA A 197 -31.18 0.76 16.27
N ALA A 198 -30.31 -0.25 16.37
CA ALA A 198 -30.70 -1.62 16.70
C ALA A 198 -31.18 -1.75 18.14
N GLN A 199 -30.49 -1.15 19.12
CA GLN A 199 -30.91 -1.18 20.53
C GLN A 199 -32.26 -0.48 20.73
N ASN A 200 -32.44 0.69 20.11
CA ASN A 200 -33.72 1.40 20.14
C ASN A 200 -34.86 0.59 19.53
N ALA A 201 -34.60 -0.12 18.42
CA ALA A 201 -35.59 -0.99 17.80
C ALA A 201 -35.97 -2.18 18.70
N ILE A 202 -34.99 -2.82 19.35
CA ILE A 202 -35.22 -3.89 20.32
C ILE A 202 -36.17 -3.42 21.44
N ALA A 203 -35.88 -2.26 22.05
CA ALA A 203 -36.70 -1.73 23.13
C ALA A 203 -38.16 -1.46 22.71
N ARG A 204 -38.38 -0.95 21.49
CA ARG A 204 -39.73 -0.73 20.95
C ARG A 204 -40.48 -2.04 20.72
N TRP A 205 -39.83 -3.03 20.11
CA TRP A 205 -40.46 -4.32 19.81
C TRP A 205 -40.77 -5.14 21.06
N GLN A 206 -40.00 -4.99 22.13
CA GLN A 206 -40.29 -5.63 23.42
C GLN A 206 -41.54 -5.05 24.08
N LYS A 207 -41.74 -3.73 24.01
CA LYS A 207 -42.93 -3.06 24.55
C LYS A 207 -44.21 -3.39 23.78
N GLY A 208 -44.13 -3.50 22.46
CA GLY A 208 -45.28 -3.84 21.61
C GLY A 208 -45.71 -5.32 21.64
N GLN A 209 -45.04 -6.16 22.46
CA GLN A 209 -45.46 -7.54 22.75
C GLN A 209 -46.27 -7.66 24.05
N GLN A 210 -46.40 -6.57 24.82
CA GLN A 210 -47.25 -6.47 26.01
C GLN A 210 -48.63 -5.98 25.61
#